data_AF-A0A8S3JEX4-F1
#
_entry.id   AF-A0A8S3JEX4-F1
#
_cell.length_a   1.000
_cell.length_b   1.000
_cell.length_c   1.000
_cell.angle_alpha   90.00
_cell.angle_beta   90.00
_cell.angle_gamma   90.00
#
_symmetry.space_group_name_H-M   'P 1'
#
loop_
_entity.id
_entity.type
_entity.pdbx_description
1 polymer ?
#
loop_
_entity_poly.entity_id
_entity_poly.type
_entity_poly.pdbx_seq_one_letter_code
_entity_poly.pdbx_strand_id
1 'polypeptide(L)'
;MPKKIYLRNPFKSKIHRLNGLIRSKRLPNNAALCQSFCDHMTYDVGTLPPKVDLREEMTPVEDQSTIGSCVANSLAGTYEYLIKKATGEHIDVSRLFIYYNARLKDRDLKNVPSYIEIQL
;
A
#
# COMPACT_ATOMS: atom_id res chain seq x y z
N MET A 1 -1.90 -22.28 -18.41
CA MET A 1 -1.55 -22.82 -17.07
C MET A 1 -1.19 -21.67 -16.15
N PRO A 2 -1.68 -21.61 -14.90
CA PRO A 2 -1.36 -20.51 -13.99
C PRO A 2 0.13 -20.50 -13.67
N LYS A 3 0.80 -19.38 -13.91
CA LYS A 3 2.21 -19.18 -13.56
C LYS A 3 2.35 -19.19 -12.03
N LYS A 4 3.34 -19.91 -11.51
CA LYS A 4 3.64 -19.94 -10.06
C LYS A 4 4.52 -18.74 -9.70
N ILE A 5 4.11 -17.94 -8.72
CA ILE A 5 4.79 -16.69 -8.31
C ILE A 5 5.59 -16.93 -7.01
N TYR A 6 6.77 -16.32 -6.88
CA TYR A 6 7.68 -16.48 -5.74
C TYR A 6 8.25 -15.13 -5.26
N LEU A 7 8.43 -14.96 -3.95
CA LEU A 7 9.21 -13.88 -3.33
C LEU A 7 10.57 -14.41 -2.89
N ARG A 8 11.63 -13.66 -3.17
CA ARG A 8 12.99 -13.93 -2.68
C ARG A 8 13.39 -12.85 -1.70
N ASN A 9 13.77 -13.23 -0.48
CA ASN A 9 14.45 -12.33 0.45
C ASN A 9 15.96 -12.34 0.12
N PRO A 10 16.54 -11.23 -0.39
CA PRO A 10 17.94 -11.21 -0.82
C PRO A 10 18.93 -11.26 0.35
N PHE A 11 18.53 -10.78 1.54
CA PHE A 11 19.39 -10.75 2.73
C PHE A 11 19.43 -12.07 3.49
N LYS A 12 18.35 -12.86 3.43
CA LYS A 12 18.21 -14.13 4.18
C LYS A 12 18.27 -15.38 3.28
N SER A 13 18.46 -15.22 1.97
CA SER A 13 18.46 -16.32 0.98
C SER A 13 17.24 -17.26 1.07
N LYS A 14 16.09 -16.73 1.53
CA LYS A 14 14.84 -17.48 1.71
C LYS A 14 13.86 -17.16 0.58
N ILE A 15 13.06 -18.16 0.19
CA ILE A 15 12.15 -18.09 -0.95
C ILE A 15 10.77 -18.57 -0.52
N HIS A 16 9.77 -17.76 -0.81
CA HIS A 16 8.38 -17.97 -0.42
C HIS A 16 7.51 -18.06 -1.68
N ARG A 17 6.63 -19.06 -1.77
CA ARG A 17 5.66 -19.13 -2.88
C ARG A 17 4.45 -18.24 -2.53
N LEU A 18 4.10 -17.34 -3.43
CA LEU A 18 3.08 -16.30 -3.18
C LEU A 18 1.65 -16.82 -3.21
N ASN A 19 1.40 -17.98 -3.83
CA ASN A 19 0.10 -18.65 -3.83
C ASN A 19 -0.24 -19.34 -2.48
N GLY A 20 0.05 -18.69 -1.34
CA GLY A 20 -0.30 -19.20 0.00
C GLY A 20 0.85 -19.56 0.95
N LEU A 21 1.91 -18.72 1.06
CA LEU A 21 2.85 -18.70 2.20
C LEU A 21 3.56 -20.03 2.57
N ILE A 22 3.86 -20.88 1.59
CA ILE A 22 4.70 -22.09 1.81
C ILE A 22 6.17 -21.81 1.47
N ARG A 23 7.09 -22.21 2.36
CA ARG A 23 8.55 -22.09 2.19
C ARG A 23 9.02 -23.02 1.05
N SER A 24 9.52 -22.47 -0.05
CA SER A 24 9.99 -23.25 -1.20
C SER A 24 11.46 -23.60 -1.05
N LYS A 25 11.82 -24.88 -1.26
CA LYS A 25 13.22 -25.36 -1.22
C LYS A 25 13.94 -25.27 -2.58
N ARG A 26 13.23 -25.01 -3.69
CA ARG A 26 13.81 -24.99 -5.04
C ARG A 26 13.25 -23.82 -5.86
N LEU A 27 14.15 -23.10 -6.53
CA LEU A 27 13.81 -22.11 -7.56
C LEU A 27 13.47 -22.84 -8.88
N PRO A 28 12.54 -22.33 -9.69
CA PRO A 28 12.40 -22.78 -11.06
C PRO A 28 13.64 -22.39 -11.88
N ASN A 29 13.96 -23.20 -12.89
CA ASN A 29 15.01 -22.89 -13.85
C ASN A 29 14.64 -21.57 -14.57
N ASN A 30 15.61 -20.65 -14.70
CA ASN A 30 15.48 -19.26 -15.20
C ASN A 30 15.05 -18.19 -14.15
N ALA A 31 15.51 -18.33 -12.91
CA ALA A 31 15.32 -17.36 -11.82
C ALA A 31 15.97 -15.96 -12.04
N ALA A 32 16.69 -15.75 -13.14
CA ALA A 32 17.15 -14.43 -13.55
C ALA A 32 15.98 -13.49 -13.93
N LEU A 33 14.77 -14.02 -14.12
CA LEU A 33 13.55 -13.23 -14.32
C LEU A 33 12.96 -12.67 -13.01
N CYS A 34 13.64 -12.84 -11.87
CA CYS A 34 13.29 -12.21 -10.60
C CYS A 34 13.72 -10.72 -10.58
N GLN A 35 13.60 -10.05 -11.72
CA GLN A 35 14.08 -8.71 -11.97
C GLN A 35 12.87 -7.78 -11.96
N SER A 36 12.89 -6.86 -11.01
CA SER A 36 12.09 -5.66 -10.97
C SER A 36 10.73 -5.78 -10.28
N PHE A 37 10.54 -4.91 -9.29
CA PHE A 37 9.28 -4.46 -8.71
C PHE A 37 8.29 -3.83 -9.74
N CYS A 38 8.51 -4.07 -11.05
CA CYS A 38 7.70 -3.61 -12.16
C CYS A 38 6.92 -4.74 -12.86
N ASP A 39 6.77 -5.92 -12.23
CA ASP A 39 5.64 -6.78 -12.54
C ASP A 39 4.37 -6.03 -12.10
N HIS A 40 3.94 -5.05 -12.91
CA HIS A 40 2.58 -4.55 -12.88
C HIS A 40 1.71 -5.80 -12.85
N MET A 41 0.99 -6.05 -11.76
CA MET A 41 0.05 -7.16 -11.71
C MET A 41 -0.86 -7.02 -12.93
N THR A 42 -0.62 -7.83 -13.95
CA THR A 42 -1.40 -7.83 -15.17
C THR A 42 -2.66 -8.61 -14.83
N TYR A 43 -3.67 -7.88 -14.37
CA TYR A 43 -5.01 -8.43 -14.25
C TYR A 43 -5.53 -8.66 -15.68
N ASP A 44 -6.07 -9.85 -15.93
CA ASP A 44 -6.84 -10.05 -17.15
C ASP A 44 -8.13 -9.25 -16.98
N VAL A 45 -8.38 -8.30 -17.89
CA VAL A 45 -9.59 -7.46 -17.87
C VAL A 45 -10.84 -8.34 -17.88
N GLY A 46 -10.80 -9.52 -18.51
CA GLY A 46 -11.89 -10.50 -18.49
C GLY A 46 -12.12 -11.19 -17.13
N THR A 47 -11.20 -11.03 -16.18
CA THR A 47 -11.28 -11.62 -14.83
C THR A 47 -11.58 -10.61 -13.73
N LEU A 48 -11.63 -9.32 -14.06
CA LEU A 48 -12.02 -8.30 -13.10
C LEU A 48 -13.51 -8.43 -12.77
N PRO A 49 -13.90 -8.30 -11.49
CA PRO A 49 -15.31 -8.16 -11.15
C PRO A 49 -15.87 -6.89 -11.81
N PRO A 50 -17.14 -6.91 -12.28
CA PRO A 50 -17.75 -5.76 -12.94
C PRO A 50 -17.92 -4.54 -12.01
N LYS A 51 -17.89 -4.77 -10.68
CA LYS A 51 -17.98 -3.73 -9.66
C LYS A 51 -17.26 -4.20 -8.40
N VAL A 52 -16.56 -3.29 -7.74
CA VAL A 52 -16.01 -3.48 -6.39
C VAL A 52 -16.50 -2.33 -5.53
N ASP A 53 -16.99 -2.64 -4.33
CA ASP A 53 -17.32 -1.66 -3.32
C ASP A 53 -16.46 -1.94 -2.09
N LEU A 54 -15.64 -0.94 -1.70
CA LEU A 54 -14.74 -1.06 -0.55
C LEU A 54 -15.30 -0.39 0.70
N ARG A 55 -16.49 0.24 0.63
CA ARG A 55 -17.01 1.09 1.72
C ARG A 55 -17.19 0.35 3.03
N GLU A 56 -17.54 -0.93 2.99
CA GLU A 56 -17.67 -1.79 4.19
C GLU A 56 -16.32 -1.95 4.93
N GLU A 57 -15.23 -1.89 4.18
CA GLU A 57 -13.86 -2.00 4.69
C GLU A 57 -13.29 -0.64 5.12
N MET A 58 -13.94 0.48 4.79
CA MET A 58 -13.46 1.81 5.15
C MET A 58 -13.66 2.13 6.62
N THR A 59 -12.83 3.04 7.11
CA THR A 59 -13.03 3.71 8.39
C THR A 59 -14.08 4.83 8.25
N PRO A 60 -14.63 5.35 9.36
CA PRO A 60 -15.55 6.47 9.32
C PRO A 60 -15.01 7.65 8.51
N VAL A 61 -15.90 8.40 7.84
CA VAL A 61 -15.51 9.59 7.09
C VAL A 61 -15.10 10.69 8.07
N GLU A 62 -13.93 11.26 7.80
CA GLU A 62 -13.30 12.26 8.64
C GLU A 62 -13.61 13.71 8.20
N ASP A 63 -13.71 14.62 9.16
CA ASP A 63 -13.84 16.06 8.90
C ASP A 63 -12.46 16.74 8.86
N GLN A 64 -12.04 17.19 7.68
CA GLN A 64 -10.78 17.92 7.49
C GLN A 64 -10.80 19.35 8.05
N SER A 65 -11.98 19.87 8.38
CA SER A 65 -12.23 21.26 8.78
C SER A 65 -11.73 22.26 7.72
N THR A 66 -11.38 23.48 8.14
CA THR A 66 -11.01 24.59 7.24
C THR A 66 -9.51 24.64 6.90
N ILE A 67 -8.75 23.58 7.16
CA ILE A 67 -7.31 23.53 6.90
C ILE A 67 -6.99 22.78 5.60
N GLY A 68 -5.85 23.10 4.99
CA GLY A 68 -5.37 22.47 3.74
C GLY A 68 -4.81 21.06 3.92
N SER A 69 -5.48 20.18 4.67
CA SER A 69 -4.99 18.87 5.10
C SER A 69 -5.50 17.69 4.25
N CYS A 70 -6.12 17.92 3.09
CA CYS A 70 -6.74 16.87 2.27
C CYS A 70 -5.79 15.70 1.96
N VAL A 71 -4.51 15.96 1.67
CA VAL A 71 -3.50 14.92 1.41
C VAL A 71 -3.24 14.09 2.67
N ALA A 72 -3.19 14.72 3.84
CA ALA A 72 -3.02 14.02 5.11
C ALA A 72 -4.22 13.14 5.48
N ASN A 73 -5.45 13.60 5.18
CA ASN A 73 -6.67 12.80 5.35
C ASN A 73 -6.67 11.57 4.42
N SER A 74 -6.33 11.76 3.14
CA SER A 74 -6.22 10.65 2.18
C SER A 74 -5.18 9.60 2.60
N LEU A 75 -4.02 10.05 3.12
CA LEU A 75 -2.99 9.15 3.63
C LEU A 75 -3.42 8.40 4.88
N ALA A 76 -4.00 9.10 5.86
CA ALA A 76 -4.53 8.47 7.06
C ALA A 76 -5.54 7.37 6.68
N GLY A 77 -6.59 7.70 5.92
CA GLY A 77 -7.58 6.71 5.49
C GLY A 77 -6.99 5.53 4.71
N THR A 78 -5.94 5.75 3.91
CA THR A 78 -5.23 4.66 3.22
C THR A 78 -4.53 3.72 4.21
N TYR A 79 -3.79 4.27 5.17
CA TYR A 79 -3.11 3.45 6.19
C TYR A 79 -4.10 2.69 7.07
N GLU A 80 -5.16 3.36 7.51
CA GLU A 80 -6.20 2.76 8.32
C GLU A 80 -6.89 1.61 7.61
N TYR A 81 -7.22 1.78 6.33
CA TYR A 81 -7.75 0.70 5.48
C TYR A 81 -6.79 -0.48 5.40
N LEU A 82 -5.50 -0.23 5.12
CA LEU A 82 -4.51 -1.29 4.98
C LEU A 82 -4.33 -2.06 6.28
N ILE A 83 -4.31 -1.37 7.42
CA ILE A 83 -4.24 -1.97 8.75
C ILE A 83 -5.48 -2.80 9.01
N LYS A 84 -6.68 -2.21 8.89
CA LYS A 84 -7.96 -2.90 9.10
C LYS A 84 -8.07 -4.14 8.23
N LYS A 85 -7.66 -4.07 6.96
CA LYS A 85 -7.65 -5.21 6.04
C LYS A 85 -6.66 -6.30 6.43
N ALA A 86 -5.51 -5.94 7.00
CA ALA A 86 -4.46 -6.89 7.36
C ALA A 86 -4.67 -7.54 8.73
N THR A 87 -5.21 -6.79 9.69
CA THR A 87 -5.32 -7.22 11.10
C THR A 87 -6.76 -7.39 11.58
N GLY A 88 -7.74 -6.81 10.89
CA GLY A 88 -9.13 -6.70 11.35
C GLY A 88 -9.34 -5.58 12.38
N GLU A 89 -8.29 -4.87 12.78
CA GLU A 89 -8.37 -3.84 13.82
C GLU A 89 -8.47 -2.44 13.22
N HIS A 90 -9.31 -1.60 13.82
CA HIS A 90 -9.37 -0.18 13.49
C HIS A 90 -8.35 0.58 14.35
N ILE A 91 -7.49 1.33 13.68
CA ILE A 91 -6.54 2.27 14.30
C ILE A 91 -6.85 3.66 13.73
N ASP A 92 -6.84 4.69 14.57
CA ASP A 92 -6.97 6.09 14.14
C ASP A 92 -5.59 6.69 13.90
N VAL A 93 -5.28 7.03 12.65
CA VAL A 93 -3.97 7.57 12.27
C VAL A 93 -3.99 9.09 12.42
N SER A 94 -3.03 9.64 13.16
CA SER A 94 -2.95 11.08 13.39
C SER A 94 -2.71 11.88 12.10
N ARG A 95 -3.79 12.43 11.54
CA ARG A 95 -3.77 13.32 10.37
C ARG A 95 -2.93 14.57 10.60
N LEU A 96 -2.98 15.13 11.81
CA LEU A 96 -2.19 16.31 12.17
C LEU A 96 -0.69 16.00 12.24
N PHE A 97 -0.30 14.79 12.68
CA PHE A 97 1.09 14.36 12.61
C PHE A 97 1.58 14.29 11.16
N ILE A 98 0.80 13.68 10.26
CA ILE A 98 1.14 13.60 8.82
C ILE A 98 1.26 15.01 8.23
N TYR A 99 0.26 15.86 8.47
CA TYR A 99 0.20 17.23 7.98
C TYR A 99 1.36 18.11 8.48
N TYR A 100 1.69 18.03 9.77
CA TYR A 100 2.81 18.78 10.35
C TYR A 100 4.15 18.38 9.74
N ASN A 101 4.42 17.07 9.65
CA ASN A 101 5.70 16.58 9.12
C ASN A 101 5.85 16.84 7.61
N ALA A 102 4.75 16.80 6.85
CA ALA A 102 4.75 17.18 5.45
C ALA A 102 5.23 18.63 5.24
N ARG A 103 4.69 19.57 6.02
CA ARG A 103 5.10 20.99 5.98
C ARG A 103 6.51 21.24 6.48
N LEU A 104 6.91 20.53 7.54
CA LEU A 104 8.27 20.60 8.06
C LEU A 104 9.29 20.19 6.97
N LYS A 105 8.97 19.17 6.17
CA LYS A 105 9.80 18.72 5.04
C LYS A 105 9.87 19.76 3.92
N ASP A 106 8.74 20.33 3.53
CA ASP A 106 8.67 21.31 2.42
C ASP A 106 9.17 22.71 2.78
N ARG A 107 9.45 22.97 4.07
CA ARG A 107 9.79 24.31 4.61
C ARG A 107 8.74 25.38 4.29
N ASP A 108 7.53 24.97 3.93
CA ASP A 108 6.41 25.86 3.70
C ASP A 108 5.40 25.71 4.84
N LEU A 109 5.28 26.76 5.65
CA LEU A 109 4.36 26.85 6.78
C LEU A 109 2.98 27.43 6.37
N LYS A 110 2.79 27.77 5.09
CA LYS A 110 1.53 28.35 4.60
C LYS A 110 0.43 27.29 4.56
N ASN A 111 -0.82 27.75 4.67
CA ASN A 111 -2.03 26.91 4.59
C ASN A 111 -2.37 26.48 3.15
N VAL A 112 -1.38 26.03 2.38
CA VAL A 112 -1.56 25.49 1.03
C VAL A 112 -1.48 23.95 1.07
N PRO A 113 -2.09 23.24 0.10
CA PRO A 113 -1.91 21.80 -0.05
C PRO A 113 -0.43 21.47 -0.31
N SER A 114 0.18 20.66 0.55
CA SER A 114 1.57 20.21 0.42
C SER A 114 1.66 18.94 -0.44
N TYR A 115 2.71 18.83 -1.26
CA TYR A 115 3.01 17.60 -2.00
C TYR A 115 3.76 16.62 -1.08
N ILE A 116 3.11 15.54 -0.67
CA ILE A 116 3.78 14.49 0.10
C ILE A 116 4.40 13.49 -0.87
N GLU A 117 5.72 13.54 -1.07
CA GLU A 117 6.46 12.45 -1.70
C GLU A 117 6.51 11.23 -0.76
N ILE A 118 5.77 10.19 -1.11
CA ILE A 118 5.85 8.87 -0.46
C ILE A 118 7.07 8.16 -1.05
N GLN A 119 8.18 8.13 -0.32
CA GLN A 119 9.30 7.23 -0.63
C GLN A 119 8.96 5.85 -0.06
N LEU A 120 8.59 4.92 -0.95
CA LEU A 120 8.41 3.49 -0.65
C LEU A 120 9.73 2.73 -0.80
#